data_AF-A0A5B0NXY6-F1
#
_entry.id   AF-A0A5B0NXY6-F1
#
_cell.length_a   1.000
_cell.length_b   1.000
_cell.length_c   1.000
_cell.angle_alpha   90.00
_cell.angle_beta   90.00
_cell.angle_gamma   90.00
#
_symmetry.space_group_name_H-M   'P 1'
#
loop_
_entity.id
_entity.type
_entity.pdbx_description
1 polymer ?
#
loop_
_entity_poly.entity_id
_entity_poly.type
_entity_poly.pdbx_seq_one_letter_code
_entity_poly.pdbx_strand_id
1 'polypeptide(L)'
;MLDSSGLWINNPKRSWAKIIENCYHIWHKSEKPRTKTAVGEEITKLGVRDVLNTSIIDRRYEILAKKDAATAEEVQFVQGLKNLDQGGKEALFSPFFQLKGFDGCADTPVEVLHVFLLGIVKYMLQSFMKSLPAGVLPEVMARYESFDTKGLNVPSLRPYYLTKHYSNLIGKDFKVALQAAPFVLFEYMSEDKRLVWSALCQLAPLVFQTHIADMDAYQISLRQLVRVFIYHLIKSTAQWVNKPKIHMLLHLADSILRFGPAALFATEKFESYNGVLRKSSIHSNRQSPGKDIGISFANFRNLRHLVSGGYFFNCIANAYQTASAKVLELFANSPSVQKSMGYNAENLDNPIPFKPTVGGRRIRKAKHVTIPSDLTTQLPGHTFKQLPGIHITRKDLLRFKSNQGARLELGQIDHMWEARKERRAKFVVCLTPFEFGGISKFYNMRETRRGGQGRIVGIQDVVSTLNVQHDCHKGRCSIDLTKKKKLEREAIGCYVGEVTHTDNNNYIVNLASLSSVDAHRDYSGVPVEAVDCRKQLRGVHEGLAQWHLAGTKTGPPETPVVVDPSLL
;
A
#
# COMPACT_ATOMS: atom_id res chain seq x y z
N MET A 1 1.05 -16.49 17.34
CA MET A 1 1.01 -16.17 18.79
C MET A 1 2.38 -16.46 19.36
N LEU A 2 2.61 -16.08 20.62
CA LEU A 2 3.78 -16.50 21.36
C LEU A 2 3.33 -17.55 22.38
N ASP A 3 4.10 -18.62 22.55
CA ASP A 3 3.93 -19.50 23.70
C ASP A 3 4.61 -18.91 24.96
N SER A 4 4.56 -19.64 26.07
CA SER A 4 5.17 -19.23 27.35
C SER A 4 6.69 -19.11 27.29
N SER A 5 7.35 -19.69 26.28
CA SER A 5 8.80 -19.58 26.08
C SER A 5 9.19 -18.39 25.19
N GLY A 6 8.21 -17.70 24.59
CA GLY A 6 8.44 -16.63 23.62
C GLY A 6 8.60 -17.11 22.18
N LEU A 7 8.36 -18.38 21.91
CA LEU A 7 8.41 -18.94 20.56
C LEU A 7 7.14 -18.60 19.78
N TRP A 8 7.33 -18.27 18.50
CA TRP A 8 6.21 -18.04 17.59
C TRP A 8 5.51 -19.35 17.25
N ILE A 9 4.27 -19.49 17.72
CA ILE A 9 3.38 -20.61 17.40
C ILE A 9 2.26 -20.19 16.45
N ASN A 10 1.86 -21.10 15.57
CA ASN A 10 0.72 -20.90 14.69
C ASN A 10 -0.58 -21.22 15.43
N ASN A 11 -1.62 -20.42 15.19
CA ASN A 11 -2.96 -20.82 15.59
C ASN A 11 -3.38 -22.08 14.81
N PRO A 12 -4.18 -22.98 15.42
CA PRO A 12 -4.83 -24.03 14.67
C PRO A 12 -5.58 -23.42 13.47
N LYS A 13 -5.32 -23.95 12.27
CA LYS A 13 -6.00 -23.49 11.06
C LYS A 13 -7.50 -23.75 11.23
N ARG A 14 -8.31 -22.75 10.87
CA ARG A 14 -9.77 -22.96 10.77
C ARG A 14 -10.05 -23.84 9.56
N SER A 15 -11.06 -24.70 9.68
CA SER A 15 -11.55 -25.54 8.60
C SER A 15 -12.78 -24.90 7.98
N TRP A 16 -12.81 -24.77 6.66
CA TRP A 16 -13.97 -24.24 5.94
C TRP A 16 -15.22 -25.07 6.19
N ALA A 17 -15.10 -26.40 6.22
CA ALA A 17 -16.19 -27.30 6.57
C ALA A 17 -16.73 -27.01 7.97
N LYS A 18 -15.85 -26.72 8.95
CA LYS A 18 -16.28 -26.36 10.30
C LYS A 18 -16.97 -24.98 10.35
N ILE A 19 -16.53 -24.02 9.53
CA ILE A 19 -17.21 -22.73 9.41
C ILE A 19 -18.62 -22.91 8.85
N ILE A 20 -18.77 -23.73 7.80
CA ILE A 20 -20.08 -24.08 7.24
C ILE A 20 -20.98 -24.75 8.29
N GLU A 21 -20.46 -25.76 9.01
CA GLU A 21 -21.18 -26.43 10.11
C GLU A 21 -21.62 -25.45 11.19
N ASN A 22 -20.74 -24.53 11.59
CA ASN A 22 -21.05 -23.50 12.57
C ASN A 22 -22.13 -22.52 12.07
N CYS A 23 -22.15 -22.17 10.77
CA CYS A 23 -23.22 -21.36 10.19
C CYS A 23 -24.57 -22.09 10.28
N TYR A 24 -24.61 -23.39 9.97
CA TYR A 24 -25.83 -24.21 10.18
C TYR A 24 -26.24 -24.27 11.66
N HIS A 25 -25.27 -24.40 12.58
CA HIS A 25 -25.54 -24.36 14.01
C HIS A 25 -26.18 -23.05 14.44
N ILE A 26 -25.68 -21.91 13.96
CA ILE A 26 -26.25 -20.58 14.25
C ILE A 26 -27.70 -20.47 13.76
N TRP A 27 -27.98 -20.93 12.53
CA TRP A 27 -29.33 -20.94 12.00
C TRP A 27 -30.28 -21.74 12.90
N HIS A 28 -29.96 -23.00 13.21
CA HIS A 28 -30.79 -23.83 14.09
C HIS A 28 -30.95 -23.24 15.50
N LYS A 29 -29.92 -22.56 16.01
CA LYS A 29 -29.98 -21.88 17.29
C LYS A 29 -30.93 -20.68 17.27
N SER A 30 -31.05 -20.00 16.13
CA SER A 30 -31.97 -18.89 15.91
C SER A 30 -33.44 -19.32 15.81
N GLU A 31 -33.70 -20.57 15.44
CA GLU A 31 -35.06 -21.12 15.33
C GLU A 31 -35.69 -21.41 16.69
N LYS A 32 -34.88 -21.84 17.66
CA LYS A 32 -35.29 -22.07 19.06
C LYS A 32 -35.71 -20.74 19.71
N PRO A 33 -36.52 -20.73 20.79
CA PRO A 33 -36.97 -19.51 21.48
C PRO A 33 -35.81 -18.83 22.23
N ARG A 34 -34.85 -18.28 21.48
CA ARG A 34 -33.70 -17.53 21.97
C ARG A 34 -33.78 -16.11 21.44
N THR A 35 -33.29 -15.17 22.23
CA THR A 35 -33.22 -13.76 21.86
C THR A 35 -32.19 -13.55 20.75
N LYS A 36 -32.41 -12.50 19.93
CA LYS A 36 -31.43 -12.03 18.93
C LYS A 36 -30.03 -11.84 19.54
N THR A 37 -29.96 -11.33 20.78
CA THR A 37 -28.71 -11.15 21.54
C THR A 37 -27.96 -12.47 21.74
N ALA A 38 -28.63 -13.52 22.21
CA ALA A 38 -28.00 -14.81 22.48
C ALA A 38 -27.47 -15.50 21.20
N VAL A 39 -28.11 -15.25 20.04
CA VAL A 39 -27.60 -15.70 18.75
C VAL A 39 -26.37 -14.88 18.34
N GLY A 40 -26.41 -13.56 18.50
CA GLY A 40 -25.27 -12.67 18.23
C GLY A 40 -24.02 -12.99 19.07
N GLU A 41 -24.20 -13.34 20.34
CA GLU A 41 -23.12 -13.81 21.22
C GLU A 41 -22.50 -15.11 20.71
N GLU A 42 -23.32 -16.06 20.24
CA GLU A 42 -22.81 -17.32 19.70
C GLU A 42 -22.06 -17.12 18.38
N ILE A 43 -22.58 -16.26 17.48
CA ILE A 43 -21.90 -15.86 16.24
C ILE A 43 -20.49 -15.34 16.56
N THR A 44 -20.40 -14.48 17.59
CA THR A 44 -19.13 -13.90 18.04
C THR A 44 -18.19 -14.97 18.60
N LYS A 45 -18.70 -15.86 19.47
CA LYS A 45 -17.95 -16.96 20.08
C LYS A 45 -17.38 -17.94 19.04
N LEU A 46 -18.19 -18.33 18.06
CA LEU A 46 -17.78 -19.23 16.98
C LEU A 46 -16.94 -18.50 15.90
N GLY A 47 -16.97 -17.17 15.90
CA GLY A 47 -16.24 -16.33 14.96
C GLY A 47 -16.65 -16.58 13.51
N VAL A 48 -17.94 -16.83 13.27
CA VAL A 48 -18.52 -17.04 11.94
C VAL A 48 -19.26 -15.80 11.48
N ARG A 49 -19.33 -15.57 10.17
CA ARG A 49 -20.07 -14.43 9.60
C ARG A 49 -20.58 -14.76 8.20
N ASP A 50 -21.83 -15.22 8.12
CA ASP A 50 -22.59 -15.27 6.86
C ASP A 50 -23.55 -14.09 6.85
N VAL A 51 -23.26 -13.08 6.03
CA VAL A 51 -24.06 -11.84 5.98
C VAL A 51 -25.47 -12.12 5.45
N LEU A 52 -25.63 -13.03 4.47
CA LEU A 52 -26.93 -13.36 3.90
C LEU A 52 -27.81 -14.03 4.95
N ASN A 53 -27.28 -15.08 5.59
CA ASN A 53 -28.00 -15.79 6.64
C ASN A 53 -28.30 -14.87 7.84
N THR A 54 -27.35 -14.02 8.24
CA THR A 54 -27.54 -13.05 9.33
C THR A 54 -28.66 -12.05 9.01
N SER A 55 -28.73 -11.54 7.77
CA SER A 55 -29.81 -10.64 7.34
C SER A 55 -31.19 -11.33 7.36
N ILE A 56 -31.25 -12.61 6.97
CA ILE A 56 -32.48 -13.41 7.05
C ILE A 56 -32.91 -13.60 8.51
N ILE A 57 -31.98 -13.98 9.39
CA ILE A 57 -32.22 -14.14 10.83
C ILE A 57 -32.71 -12.83 11.45
N ASP A 58 -32.04 -11.71 11.13
CA ASP A 58 -32.40 -10.39 11.65
C ASP A 58 -33.81 -9.99 11.21
N ARG A 59 -34.13 -10.15 9.91
CA ARG A 59 -35.46 -9.86 9.39
C ARG A 59 -36.54 -10.72 10.02
N ARG A 60 -36.25 -12.00 10.27
CA ARG A 60 -37.15 -12.90 10.99
C ARG A 60 -37.42 -12.39 12.41
N TYR A 61 -36.39 -12.00 13.17
CA TYR A 61 -36.57 -11.45 14.51
C TYR A 61 -37.37 -10.14 14.51
N GLU A 62 -37.14 -9.26 13.54
CA GLU A 62 -37.93 -8.03 13.39
C GLU A 62 -39.42 -8.32 13.18
N ILE A 63 -39.75 -9.30 12.33
CA ILE A 63 -41.15 -9.70 12.07
C ILE A 63 -41.76 -10.34 13.31
N LEU A 64 -41.05 -11.25 13.98
CA LEU A 64 -41.56 -11.92 15.19
C LEU A 64 -41.81 -10.92 16.34
N ALA A 65 -41.04 -9.84 16.42
CA ALA A 65 -41.25 -8.79 17.41
C ALA A 65 -42.56 -8.02 17.21
N LYS A 66 -43.12 -7.98 15.99
CA LYS A 66 -44.39 -7.31 15.69
C LYS A 66 -45.62 -8.06 16.19
N LYS A 67 -45.51 -9.37 16.50
CA LYS A 67 -46.63 -10.21 16.93
C LYS A 67 -47.83 -10.06 15.98
N ASP A 68 -49.00 -9.68 16.49
CA ASP A 68 -50.24 -9.53 15.73
C ASP A 68 -50.22 -8.35 14.73
N ALA A 69 -49.24 -7.46 14.81
CA ALA A 69 -49.06 -6.33 13.88
C ALA A 69 -48.22 -6.68 12.62
N ALA A 70 -47.80 -7.95 12.45
CA ALA A 70 -47.10 -8.40 11.25
C ALA A 70 -48.04 -8.46 10.04
N THR A 71 -47.57 -8.02 8.87
CA THR A 71 -48.39 -8.07 7.63
C THR A 71 -48.51 -9.52 7.11
N ALA A 72 -49.51 -9.78 6.27
CA ALA A 72 -49.66 -11.10 5.64
C ALA A 72 -48.41 -11.53 4.83
N GLU A 73 -47.76 -10.58 4.16
CA GLU A 73 -46.49 -10.80 3.43
C GLU A 73 -45.34 -11.18 4.38
N GLU A 74 -45.26 -10.54 5.55
CA GLU A 74 -44.24 -10.84 6.56
C GLU A 74 -44.45 -12.22 7.19
N VAL A 75 -45.70 -12.60 7.45
CA VAL A 75 -46.06 -13.95 7.90
C VAL A 75 -45.72 -14.99 6.82
N GLN A 76 -46.04 -14.71 5.55
CA GLN A 76 -45.67 -15.56 4.42
C GLN A 76 -44.15 -15.70 4.28
N PHE A 77 -43.39 -14.63 4.47
CA PHE A 77 -41.92 -14.67 4.46
C PHE A 77 -41.39 -15.64 5.53
N VAL A 78 -41.83 -15.51 6.78
CA VAL A 78 -41.39 -16.39 7.88
C VAL A 78 -41.80 -17.85 7.64
N GLN A 79 -43.00 -18.08 7.10
CA GLN A 79 -43.44 -19.43 6.73
C GLN A 79 -42.62 -20.01 5.56
N GLY A 80 -42.28 -19.18 4.57
CA GLY A 80 -41.41 -19.54 3.46
C GLY A 80 -40.01 -19.97 3.91
N LEU A 81 -39.46 -19.35 4.96
CA LEU A 81 -38.19 -19.77 5.55
C LEU A 81 -38.25 -21.20 6.11
N LYS A 82 -39.35 -21.59 6.76
CA LYS A 82 -39.54 -22.98 7.25
C LYS A 82 -39.59 -23.98 6.10
N ASN A 83 -40.28 -23.62 5.02
CA ASN A 83 -40.37 -24.48 3.84
C ASN A 83 -38.99 -24.66 3.18
N LEU A 84 -38.20 -23.58 3.09
CA LEU A 84 -36.83 -23.63 2.58
C LEU A 84 -35.93 -24.49 3.48
N ASP A 85 -36.04 -24.39 4.81
CA ASP A 85 -35.24 -25.24 5.71
C ASP A 85 -35.51 -26.74 5.52
N GLN A 86 -36.75 -27.11 5.18
CA GLN A 86 -37.17 -28.50 4.98
C GLN A 86 -36.81 -29.08 3.60
N GLY A 87 -36.70 -28.26 2.54
CA GLY A 87 -36.58 -28.75 1.15
C GLY A 87 -35.57 -28.04 0.25
N GLY A 88 -34.87 -27.01 0.74
CA GLY A 88 -33.92 -26.20 -0.05
C GLY A 88 -33.02 -25.35 0.84
N LYS A 89 -32.52 -25.97 1.92
CA LYS A 89 -31.88 -25.28 3.04
C LYS A 89 -30.69 -24.44 2.61
N GLU A 90 -30.00 -24.83 1.56
CA GLU A 90 -28.82 -24.15 1.06
C GLU A 90 -29.11 -22.75 0.52
N ALA A 91 -30.35 -22.48 0.08
CA ALA A 91 -30.78 -21.14 -0.33
C ALA A 91 -30.81 -20.12 0.83
N LEU A 92 -30.79 -20.60 2.08
CA LEU A 92 -30.74 -19.77 3.29
C LEU A 92 -29.32 -19.31 3.65
N PHE A 93 -28.32 -19.79 2.93
CA PHE A 93 -26.90 -19.58 3.22
C PHE A 93 -26.16 -19.02 2.01
N SER A 94 -24.90 -18.66 2.25
CA SER A 94 -24.02 -18.23 1.17
C SER A 94 -23.86 -19.31 0.09
N PRO A 95 -24.08 -18.99 -1.21
CA PRO A 95 -23.87 -19.94 -2.30
C PRO A 95 -22.40 -20.38 -2.43
N PHE A 96 -21.46 -19.64 -1.82
CA PHE A 96 -20.06 -20.04 -1.71
C PHE A 96 -19.85 -21.35 -0.95
N PHE A 97 -20.80 -21.80 -0.13
CA PHE A 97 -20.72 -23.09 0.57
C PHE A 97 -20.76 -24.27 -0.40
N GLN A 98 -21.38 -24.09 -1.58
CA GLN A 98 -21.51 -25.11 -2.61
C GLN A 98 -20.43 -25.03 -3.69
N LEU A 99 -19.59 -23.98 -3.67
CA LEU A 99 -18.61 -23.75 -4.72
C LEU A 99 -17.45 -24.75 -4.59
N LYS A 100 -17.41 -25.73 -5.48
CA LYS A 100 -16.33 -26.74 -5.53
C LYS A 100 -14.97 -26.04 -5.71
N GLY A 101 -14.02 -26.39 -4.86
CA GLY A 101 -12.66 -25.85 -4.90
C GLY A 101 -12.47 -24.50 -4.20
N PHE A 102 -13.52 -23.94 -3.59
CA PHE A 102 -13.42 -22.73 -2.76
C PHE A 102 -13.31 -23.10 -1.28
N ASP A 103 -12.32 -22.52 -0.61
CA ASP A 103 -12.12 -22.60 0.83
C ASP A 103 -12.15 -21.17 1.42
N GLY A 104 -13.24 -20.78 2.09
CA GLY A 104 -13.37 -19.43 2.64
C GLY A 104 -12.32 -19.05 3.70
N CYS A 105 -11.64 -20.01 4.31
CA CYS A 105 -10.54 -19.77 5.25
C CYS A 105 -9.21 -19.51 4.55
N ALA A 106 -8.99 -20.11 3.37
CA ALA A 106 -7.72 -20.01 2.64
C ALA A 106 -7.79 -19.08 1.40
N ASP A 107 -9.00 -18.85 0.86
CA ASP A 107 -9.28 -18.05 -0.34
C ASP A 107 -9.73 -16.61 -0.04
N THR A 108 -9.56 -16.18 1.21
CA THR A 108 -9.79 -14.80 1.65
C THR A 108 -8.46 -14.14 2.05
N PRO A 109 -7.66 -13.68 1.08
CA PRO A 109 -6.33 -13.15 1.36
C PRO A 109 -6.36 -11.85 2.16
N VAL A 110 -5.23 -11.54 2.80
CA VAL A 110 -5.05 -10.31 3.60
C VAL A 110 -5.08 -9.08 2.71
N GLU A 111 -6.22 -8.40 2.63
CA GLU A 111 -6.39 -7.21 1.78
C GLU A 111 -5.51 -6.04 2.27
N VAL A 112 -4.44 -5.72 1.54
CA VAL A 112 -3.37 -4.80 1.98
C VAL A 112 -3.79 -3.34 2.08
N LEU A 113 -4.76 -2.87 1.29
CA LEU A 113 -5.22 -1.48 1.40
C LEU A 113 -5.89 -1.25 2.76
N HIS A 114 -6.81 -2.13 3.15
CA HIS A 114 -7.56 -2.04 4.39
C HIS A 114 -6.75 -2.48 5.59
N VAL A 115 -5.95 -3.55 5.48
CA VAL A 115 -5.18 -4.10 6.60
C VAL A 115 -3.94 -3.25 6.88
N PHE A 116 -3.18 -2.91 5.84
CA PHE A 116 -1.91 -2.22 6.01
C PHE A 116 -2.06 -0.69 6.03
N LEU A 117 -2.60 -0.08 4.97
CA LEU A 117 -2.70 1.39 4.89
C LEU A 117 -3.81 1.96 5.77
N LEU A 118 -5.06 1.55 5.55
CA LEU A 118 -6.23 2.00 6.34
C LEU A 118 -6.37 1.25 7.68
N GLY A 119 -5.37 0.44 8.02
CA GLY A 119 -5.24 -0.25 9.29
C GLY A 119 -3.98 0.22 10.00
N ILE A 120 -2.90 -0.56 9.87
CA ILE A 120 -1.64 -0.36 10.60
C ILE A 120 -1.11 1.07 10.47
N VAL A 121 -0.83 1.53 9.23
CA VAL A 121 -0.26 2.87 8.97
C VAL A 121 -1.20 3.95 9.49
N LYS A 122 -2.50 3.84 9.20
CA LYS A 122 -3.53 4.75 9.71
C LYS A 122 -3.52 4.84 11.23
N TYR A 123 -3.55 3.71 11.93
CA TYR A 123 -3.61 3.70 13.38
C TYR A 123 -2.36 4.33 13.99
N MET A 124 -1.18 3.96 13.51
CA MET A 124 0.09 4.52 14.00
C MET A 124 0.19 6.02 13.76
N LEU A 125 -0.07 6.47 12.52
CA LEU A 125 0.00 7.89 12.17
C LEU A 125 -1.02 8.70 12.98
N GLN A 126 -2.27 8.24 13.07
CA GLN A 126 -3.30 8.96 13.84
C GLN A 126 -2.99 8.99 15.33
N SER A 127 -2.52 7.88 15.91
CA SER A 127 -2.11 7.84 17.31
C SER A 127 -0.99 8.84 17.58
N PHE A 128 0.00 8.90 16.68
CA PHE A 128 1.12 9.82 16.80
C PHE A 128 0.68 11.28 16.65
N MET A 129 -0.02 11.62 15.58
CA MET A 129 -0.46 13.00 15.29
C MET A 129 -1.41 13.54 16.35
N LYS A 130 -2.27 12.70 16.95
CA LYS A 130 -3.14 13.09 18.07
C LYS A 130 -2.37 13.42 19.34
N SER A 131 -1.19 12.83 19.54
CA SER A 131 -0.35 13.08 20.72
C SER A 131 0.48 14.36 20.61
N LEU A 132 0.55 14.97 19.42
CA LEU A 132 1.34 16.19 19.22
C LEU A 132 0.59 17.43 19.73
N PRO A 133 1.27 18.36 20.43
CA PRO A 133 0.70 19.65 20.77
C PRO A 133 0.32 20.45 19.52
N ALA A 134 -0.75 21.25 19.60
CA ALA A 134 -1.23 22.04 18.46
C ALA A 134 -0.18 23.03 17.91
N GLY A 135 0.68 23.57 18.79
CA GLY A 135 1.74 24.50 18.43
C GLY A 135 2.85 23.91 17.56
N VAL A 136 2.99 22.58 17.52
CA VAL A 136 4.03 21.87 16.75
C VAL A 136 3.57 21.58 15.30
N LEU A 137 2.26 21.58 15.04
CA LEU A 137 1.72 21.27 13.71
C LEU A 137 2.25 22.16 12.57
N PRO A 138 2.49 23.48 12.76
CA PRO A 138 3.15 24.30 11.74
C PRO A 138 4.54 23.80 11.34
N GLU A 139 5.34 23.30 12.28
CA GLU A 139 6.68 22.76 12.01
C GLU A 139 6.60 21.44 11.21
N VAL A 140 5.66 20.56 11.60
CA VAL A 140 5.36 19.34 10.83
C VAL A 140 4.96 19.69 9.39
N MET A 141 4.12 20.70 9.21
CA MET A 141 3.71 21.16 7.88
C MET A 141 4.90 21.71 7.08
N ALA A 142 5.79 22.47 7.72
CA ALA A 142 7.01 23.00 7.09
C ALA A 142 7.95 21.87 6.63
N ARG A 143 8.12 20.83 7.45
CA ARG A 143 8.91 19.65 7.05
C ARG A 143 8.29 18.88 5.91
N TYR A 144 6.96 18.73 5.89
CA TYR A 144 6.29 18.22 4.70
C TYR A 144 6.56 19.12 3.48
N GLU A 145 6.48 20.45 3.60
CA GLU A 145 6.78 21.38 2.50
C GLU A 145 8.22 21.23 1.94
N SER A 146 9.17 20.80 2.77
CA SER A 146 10.58 20.58 2.41
C SER A 146 10.94 19.15 2.02
N PHE A 147 10.04 18.19 2.20
CA PHE A 147 10.31 16.78 1.93
C PHE A 147 10.57 16.53 0.44
N ASP A 148 11.72 15.92 0.09
CA ASP A 148 12.03 15.65 -1.31
C ASP A 148 11.26 14.43 -1.82
N THR A 149 10.38 14.66 -2.79
CA THR A 149 9.53 13.61 -3.39
C THR A 149 10.14 12.95 -4.61
N LYS A 150 11.32 13.38 -5.08
CA LYS A 150 12.03 12.76 -6.21
C LYS A 150 12.33 11.30 -5.90
N GLY A 151 12.23 10.43 -6.91
CA GLY A 151 12.46 8.99 -6.76
C GLY A 151 11.36 8.22 -6.02
N LEU A 152 10.34 8.91 -5.48
CA LEU A 152 9.19 8.28 -4.85
C LEU A 152 8.03 8.10 -5.82
N ASN A 153 7.18 7.11 -5.55
CA ASN A 153 5.92 6.92 -6.27
C ASN A 153 4.81 7.94 -5.88
N VAL A 154 5.17 9.10 -5.34
CA VAL A 154 4.25 10.17 -4.92
C VAL A 154 3.99 11.17 -6.06
N PRO A 155 2.74 11.39 -6.50
CA PRO A 155 2.46 12.32 -7.61
C PRO A 155 2.41 13.79 -7.19
N SER A 156 1.94 14.08 -5.97
CA SER A 156 1.88 15.42 -5.40
C SER A 156 1.76 15.32 -3.88
N LEU A 157 2.53 16.16 -3.18
CA LEU A 157 2.46 16.31 -1.73
C LEU A 157 1.47 17.42 -1.39
N ARG A 158 0.60 17.19 -0.41
CA ARG A 158 -0.36 18.19 0.09
C ARG A 158 -0.10 18.46 1.59
N PRO A 159 0.96 19.22 1.95
CA PRO A 159 1.41 19.38 3.33
C PRO A 159 0.31 19.84 4.29
N TYR A 160 -0.47 20.85 3.89
CA TYR A 160 -1.63 21.32 4.67
C TYR A 160 -2.63 20.18 4.96
N TYR A 161 -2.99 19.40 3.94
CA TYR A 161 -3.95 18.31 4.08
C TYR A 161 -3.42 17.17 4.95
N LEU A 162 -2.16 16.76 4.73
CA LEU A 162 -1.49 15.72 5.52
C LEU A 162 -1.36 16.10 7.00
N THR A 163 -1.25 17.40 7.30
CA THR A 163 -1.06 17.89 8.66
C THR A 163 -2.39 18.22 9.37
N LYS A 164 -3.35 18.86 8.70
CA LYS A 164 -4.61 19.31 9.33
C LYS A 164 -5.74 18.29 9.21
N HIS A 165 -5.68 17.39 8.24
CA HIS A 165 -6.72 16.40 7.97
C HIS A 165 -6.18 14.96 8.07
N TYR A 166 -5.18 14.73 8.91
CA TYR A 166 -4.55 13.41 9.13
C TYR A 166 -5.56 12.31 9.54
N SER A 167 -6.71 12.69 10.11
CA SER A 167 -7.81 11.78 10.46
C SER A 167 -8.59 11.25 9.25
N ASN A 168 -8.59 12.00 8.15
CA ASN A 168 -9.42 11.79 6.96
C ASN A 168 -8.61 11.35 5.73
N LEU A 169 -7.34 10.98 5.92
CA LEU A 169 -6.49 10.50 4.83
C LEU A 169 -7.07 9.23 4.19
N ILE A 170 -6.83 9.09 2.89
CA ILE A 170 -7.15 7.89 2.11
C ILE A 170 -5.89 7.09 1.78
N GLY A 171 -6.03 5.91 1.17
CA GLY A 171 -4.91 4.99 0.90
C GLY A 171 -3.68 5.65 0.25
N LYS A 172 -3.89 6.48 -0.78
CA LYS A 172 -2.78 7.20 -1.43
C LYS A 172 -2.06 8.19 -0.50
N ASP A 173 -2.80 8.85 0.40
CA ASP A 173 -2.23 9.82 1.33
C ASP A 173 -1.46 9.10 2.44
N PHE A 174 -1.91 7.91 2.86
CA PHE A 174 -1.15 7.05 3.79
C PHE A 174 0.13 6.48 3.16
N LYS A 175 0.15 6.14 1.86
CA LYS A 175 1.39 5.77 1.15
C LYS A 175 2.42 6.91 1.20
N VAL A 176 1.95 8.16 1.09
CA VAL A 176 2.79 9.36 1.20
C VAL A 176 3.30 9.56 2.62
N ALA A 177 2.39 9.52 3.61
CA ALA A 177 2.75 9.71 5.01
C ALA A 177 3.72 8.62 5.50
N LEU A 178 3.52 7.36 5.11
CA LEU A 178 4.45 6.26 5.40
C LEU A 178 5.87 6.55 4.89
N GLN A 179 5.99 7.07 3.67
CA GLN A 179 7.28 7.38 3.04
C GLN A 179 7.98 8.62 3.62
N ALA A 180 7.23 9.50 4.29
CA ALA A 180 7.72 10.79 4.78
C ALA A 180 7.86 10.87 6.31
N ALA A 181 7.07 10.09 7.06
CA ALA A 181 6.98 10.17 8.52
C ALA A 181 8.35 10.11 9.23
N PRO A 182 9.29 9.22 8.86
CA PRO A 182 10.61 9.18 9.49
C PRO A 182 11.41 10.47 9.34
N PHE A 183 11.12 11.32 8.36
CA PHE A 183 11.86 12.56 8.06
C PHE A 183 11.10 13.83 8.44
N VAL A 184 9.79 13.70 8.62
CA VAL A 184 8.90 14.82 8.95
C VAL A 184 8.58 14.86 10.45
N LEU A 185 8.44 13.69 11.07
CA LEU A 185 7.98 13.56 12.46
C LEU A 185 9.10 13.21 13.44
N PHE A 186 10.34 13.11 12.96
CA PHE A 186 11.49 12.52 13.67
C PHE A 186 11.80 13.13 15.04
N GLU A 187 11.70 14.46 15.15
CA GLU A 187 12.00 15.16 16.42
C GLU A 187 11.01 14.83 17.53
N TYR A 188 9.79 14.43 17.17
CA TYR A 188 8.73 14.14 18.13
C TYR A 188 8.57 12.64 18.40
N MET A 189 9.46 11.81 17.83
CA MET A 189 9.51 10.38 18.11
C MET A 189 10.48 10.12 19.27
N SER A 190 10.05 9.34 20.27
CA SER A 190 10.99 8.69 21.19
C SER A 190 11.79 7.62 20.46
N GLU A 191 12.83 7.08 21.10
CA GLU A 191 13.61 5.98 20.53
C GLU A 191 12.76 4.76 20.18
N ASP A 192 11.89 4.31 21.08
CA ASP A 192 10.97 3.20 20.79
C ASP A 192 10.06 3.50 19.60
N LYS A 193 9.53 4.73 19.49
CA LYS A 193 8.70 5.13 18.33
C LYS A 193 9.52 5.09 17.03
N ARG A 194 10.78 5.52 17.05
CA ARG A 194 11.69 5.43 15.89
C ARG A 194 11.97 3.99 15.50
N LEU A 195 12.13 3.07 16.46
CA LEU A 195 12.30 1.64 16.19
C LEU A 195 11.06 1.02 15.52
N VAL A 196 9.86 1.34 16.04
CA VAL A 196 8.59 0.89 15.41
C VAL A 196 8.48 1.42 13.98
N TRP A 197 8.75 2.71 13.76
CA TRP A 197 8.69 3.30 12.42
C TRP A 197 9.74 2.74 11.48
N SER A 198 11.00 2.54 11.92
CA SER A 198 12.03 1.94 11.08
C SER A 198 11.66 0.51 10.66
N ALA A 199 11.16 -0.31 11.58
CA ALA A 199 10.67 -1.65 11.26
C ALA A 199 9.53 -1.61 10.23
N LEU A 200 8.59 -0.66 10.37
CA LEU A 200 7.52 -0.46 9.40
C LEU A 200 8.06 0.00 8.03
N CYS A 201 9.06 0.88 8.00
CA CYS A 201 9.70 1.36 6.79
C CYS A 201 10.45 0.25 6.04
N GLN A 202 11.01 -0.73 6.73
CA GLN A 202 11.62 -1.91 6.08
C GLN A 202 10.57 -2.93 5.61
N LEU A 203 9.47 -3.09 6.35
CA LEU A 203 8.40 -4.01 6.01
C LEU A 203 7.57 -3.54 4.81
N ALA A 204 7.19 -2.26 4.77
CA ALA A 204 6.23 -1.77 3.78
C ALA A 204 6.65 -1.92 2.31
N PRO A 205 7.92 -1.72 1.92
CA PRO A 205 8.38 -1.97 0.56
C PRO A 205 8.11 -3.40 0.10
N LEU A 206 8.35 -4.40 0.97
CA LEU A 206 8.03 -5.79 0.66
C LEU A 206 6.53 -6.00 0.46
N VAL A 207 5.70 -5.39 1.31
CA VAL A 207 4.22 -5.47 1.19
C VAL A 207 3.72 -4.91 -0.16
N PHE A 208 4.36 -3.88 -0.71
CA PHE A 208 3.90 -3.19 -1.92
C PHE A 208 4.68 -3.54 -3.19
N GLN A 209 5.65 -4.45 -3.13
CA GLN A 209 6.35 -4.86 -4.35
C GLN A 209 5.43 -5.63 -5.30
N THR A 210 5.60 -5.37 -6.60
CA THR A 210 4.77 -5.97 -7.65
C THR A 210 5.40 -7.19 -8.30
N HIS A 211 6.64 -7.52 -7.92
CA HIS A 211 7.42 -8.62 -8.45
C HIS A 211 8.20 -9.26 -7.30
N ILE A 212 8.25 -10.59 -7.27
CA ILE A 212 9.03 -11.40 -6.33
C ILE A 212 9.94 -12.28 -7.19
N ALA A 213 11.25 -12.06 -7.12
CA ALA A 213 12.21 -12.85 -7.91
C ALA A 213 12.43 -14.25 -7.31
N ASP A 214 12.52 -14.32 -5.98
CA ASP A 214 12.71 -15.55 -5.21
C ASP A 214 11.67 -15.57 -4.08
N MET A 215 10.71 -16.50 -4.16
CA MET A 215 9.62 -16.60 -3.20
C MET A 215 10.11 -17.07 -1.83
N ASP A 216 11.06 -17.98 -1.75
CA ASP A 216 11.52 -18.55 -0.48
C ASP A 216 12.31 -17.51 0.32
N ALA A 217 13.26 -16.84 -0.33
CA ALA A 217 14.01 -15.75 0.28
C ALA A 217 13.10 -14.57 0.70
N TYR A 218 12.08 -14.29 -0.12
CA TYR A 218 11.06 -13.28 0.19
C TYR A 218 10.22 -13.67 1.42
N GLN A 219 9.77 -14.92 1.52
CA GLN A 219 8.97 -15.40 2.65
C GLN A 219 9.73 -15.32 3.96
N ILE A 220 11.02 -15.68 3.96
CA ILE A 220 11.91 -15.56 5.14
C ILE A 220 11.99 -14.09 5.57
N SER A 221 12.33 -13.20 4.62
CA SER A 221 12.48 -11.76 4.87
C SER A 221 11.19 -11.13 5.39
N LEU A 222 10.06 -11.42 4.74
CA LEU A 222 8.76 -10.87 5.10
C LEU A 222 8.33 -11.32 6.50
N ARG A 223 8.42 -12.62 6.81
CA ARG A 223 8.03 -13.14 8.13
C ARG A 223 8.91 -12.55 9.23
N GLN A 224 10.21 -12.44 8.99
CA GLN A 224 11.13 -11.86 9.96
C GLN A 224 10.79 -10.37 10.21
N LEU A 225 10.58 -9.58 9.16
CA LEU A 225 10.23 -8.16 9.29
C LEU A 225 8.86 -7.96 9.94
N VAL A 226 7.86 -8.81 9.65
CA VAL A 226 6.58 -8.80 10.36
C VAL A 226 6.80 -9.05 11.86
N ARG A 227 7.60 -10.04 12.23
CA ARG A 227 7.88 -10.36 13.65
C ARG A 227 8.61 -9.21 14.36
N VAL A 228 9.64 -8.63 13.74
CA VAL A 228 10.37 -7.47 14.29
C VAL A 228 9.45 -6.26 14.45
N PHE A 229 8.60 -5.98 13.46
CA PHE A 229 7.62 -4.90 13.53
C PHE A 229 6.62 -5.12 14.69
N ILE A 230 6.05 -6.32 14.80
CA ILE A 230 5.12 -6.67 15.87
C ILE A 230 5.80 -6.58 17.24
N TYR A 231 7.04 -7.04 17.37
CA TYR A 231 7.82 -6.93 18.60
C TYR A 231 7.94 -5.47 19.06
N HIS A 232 8.45 -4.57 18.22
CA HIS A 232 8.60 -3.17 18.60
C HIS A 232 7.25 -2.52 18.90
N LEU A 233 6.22 -2.86 18.13
CA LEU A 233 4.87 -2.32 18.30
C LEU A 233 4.29 -2.73 19.65
N ILE A 234 4.33 -4.01 20.01
CA ILE A 234 3.83 -4.53 21.28
C ILE A 234 4.68 -4.03 22.45
N LYS A 235 6.01 -3.98 22.31
CA LYS A 235 6.91 -3.39 23.31
C LYS A 235 6.53 -1.94 23.65
N SER A 236 6.15 -1.15 22.65
CA SER A 236 5.70 0.23 22.88
C SER A 236 4.41 0.31 23.70
N THR A 237 3.47 -0.62 23.47
CA THR A 237 2.29 -0.85 24.29
C THR A 237 1.55 -2.10 23.81
N ALA A 238 1.14 -2.97 24.73
CA ALA A 238 0.38 -4.17 24.39
C ALA A 238 -1.06 -3.86 23.92
N GLN A 239 -1.56 -2.63 24.09
CA GLN A 239 -2.92 -2.24 23.67
C GLN A 239 -3.19 -2.49 22.18
N TRP A 240 -2.15 -2.54 21.35
CA TRP A 240 -2.23 -2.84 19.92
C TRP A 240 -2.92 -4.18 19.62
N VAL A 241 -2.94 -5.15 20.53
CA VAL A 241 -3.65 -6.43 20.34
C VAL A 241 -5.14 -6.26 20.08
N ASN A 242 -5.75 -5.16 20.54
CA ASN A 242 -7.15 -4.83 20.30
C ASN A 242 -7.45 -4.40 18.86
N LYS A 243 -6.43 -4.28 17.99
CA LYS A 243 -6.59 -3.97 16.57
C LYS A 243 -6.51 -5.26 15.73
N PRO A 244 -7.63 -5.81 15.25
CA PRO A 244 -7.64 -7.11 14.55
C PRO A 244 -6.77 -7.11 13.27
N LYS A 245 -6.60 -5.96 12.62
CA LYS A 245 -5.75 -5.82 11.42
C LYS A 245 -4.27 -6.11 11.70
N ILE A 246 -3.81 -5.92 12.93
CA ILE A 246 -2.44 -6.28 13.34
C ILE A 246 -2.28 -7.80 13.34
N HIS A 247 -3.30 -8.54 13.81
CA HIS A 247 -3.32 -10.00 13.70
C HIS A 247 -3.37 -10.45 12.24
N MET A 248 -4.19 -9.80 11.40
CA MET A 248 -4.27 -10.14 9.97
C MET A 248 -2.92 -10.05 9.24
N LEU A 249 -2.04 -9.13 9.63
CA LEU A 249 -0.70 -9.00 9.05
C LEU A 249 0.13 -10.29 9.17
N LEU A 250 -0.06 -11.07 10.24
CA LEU A 250 0.66 -12.33 10.45
C LEU A 250 0.37 -13.37 9.36
N HIS A 251 -0.78 -13.25 8.68
CA HIS A 251 -1.22 -14.14 7.60
C HIS A 251 -0.87 -13.62 6.20
N LEU A 252 -0.24 -12.45 6.09
CA LEU A 252 0.11 -11.86 4.80
C LEU A 252 1.10 -12.73 4.03
N ALA A 253 2.06 -13.32 4.73
CA ALA A 253 3.05 -14.22 4.16
C ALA A 253 2.38 -15.45 3.49
N ASP A 254 1.41 -16.06 4.17
CA ASP A 254 0.64 -17.19 3.63
C ASP A 254 -0.23 -16.77 2.43
N SER A 255 -0.82 -15.57 2.49
CA SER A 255 -1.57 -15.01 1.35
C SER A 255 -0.68 -14.81 0.14
N ILE A 256 0.53 -14.27 0.32
CA ILE A 256 1.46 -14.03 -0.79
C ILE A 256 1.99 -15.34 -1.38
N LEU A 257 2.21 -16.35 -0.55
CA LEU A 257 2.63 -17.67 -1.02
C LEU A 257 1.57 -18.30 -1.93
N ARG A 258 0.28 -18.12 -1.61
CA ARG A 258 -0.85 -18.70 -2.35
C ARG A 258 -1.24 -17.89 -3.59
N PHE A 259 -1.23 -16.55 -3.50
CA PHE A 259 -1.80 -15.67 -4.52
C PHE A 259 -0.76 -14.82 -5.28
N GLY A 260 0.52 -14.95 -4.96
CA GLY A 260 1.59 -14.10 -5.49
C GLY A 260 1.66 -12.74 -4.78
N PRO A 261 2.35 -11.74 -5.35
CA PRO A 261 2.53 -10.43 -4.73
C PRO A 261 1.22 -9.79 -4.28
N ALA A 262 1.21 -9.09 -3.14
CA ALA A 262 -0.03 -8.58 -2.56
C ALA A 262 -0.79 -7.57 -3.45
N ALA A 263 -0.10 -6.96 -4.41
CA ALA A 263 -0.70 -6.13 -5.44
C ALA A 263 -1.74 -6.89 -6.31
N LEU A 264 -1.68 -8.22 -6.40
CA LEU A 264 -2.61 -9.04 -7.19
C LEU A 264 -3.98 -9.18 -6.54
N PHE A 265 -4.06 -9.13 -5.20
CA PHE A 265 -5.31 -9.26 -4.44
C PHE A 265 -5.67 -8.01 -3.64
N ALA A 266 -5.04 -6.88 -3.93
CA ALA A 266 -5.43 -5.59 -3.37
C ALA A 266 -6.78 -5.12 -3.94
N THR A 267 -7.67 -4.59 -3.10
CA THR A 267 -9.02 -4.16 -3.53
C THR A 267 -9.07 -2.76 -4.12
N GLU A 268 -7.95 -2.03 -4.19
CA GLU A 268 -7.88 -0.64 -4.69
C GLU A 268 -8.51 -0.50 -6.08
N LYS A 269 -8.27 -1.46 -6.99
CA LYS A 269 -8.88 -1.47 -8.33
C LYS A 269 -10.39 -1.65 -8.27
N PHE A 270 -10.88 -2.56 -7.43
CA PHE A 270 -12.32 -2.79 -7.25
C PHE A 270 -13.01 -1.58 -6.60
N GLU A 271 -12.40 -0.95 -5.60
CA GLU A 271 -12.93 0.28 -5.00
C GLU A 271 -12.93 1.46 -5.97
N SER A 272 -11.93 1.56 -6.84
CA SER A 272 -11.93 2.57 -7.90
C SER A 272 -13.14 2.43 -8.83
N TYR A 273 -13.69 1.22 -8.96
CA TYR A 273 -14.89 0.91 -9.71
C TYR A 273 -16.16 1.54 -9.11
N ASN A 274 -16.16 1.89 -7.82
CA ASN A 274 -17.24 2.67 -7.21
C ASN A 274 -17.42 4.06 -7.88
N GLY A 275 -16.36 4.60 -8.50
CA GLY A 275 -16.48 5.79 -9.34
C GLY A 275 -17.29 5.54 -10.61
N VAL A 276 -17.07 4.39 -11.27
CA VAL A 276 -17.80 3.98 -12.48
C VAL A 276 -19.27 3.73 -12.15
N LEU A 277 -19.54 2.99 -11.07
CA LEU A 277 -20.89 2.76 -10.54
C LEU A 277 -21.67 4.08 -10.33
N ARG A 278 -21.08 5.03 -9.61
CA ARG A 278 -21.69 6.34 -9.36
C ARG A 278 -21.92 7.11 -10.66
N LYS A 279 -21.00 7.04 -11.62
CA LYS A 279 -21.14 7.70 -12.91
C LYS A 279 -22.30 7.12 -13.71
N SER A 280 -22.43 5.79 -13.79
CA SER A 280 -23.60 5.13 -14.40
C SER A 280 -24.91 5.55 -13.75
N SER A 281 -24.94 5.67 -12.41
CA SER A 281 -26.12 6.16 -11.69
C SER A 281 -26.46 7.62 -12.02
N ILE A 282 -25.46 8.52 -12.01
CA ILE A 282 -25.66 9.96 -12.26
C ILE A 282 -26.26 10.22 -13.65
N HIS A 283 -25.85 9.43 -14.65
CA HIS A 283 -26.28 9.54 -16.04
C HIS A 283 -27.51 8.67 -16.40
N SER A 284 -28.11 7.99 -15.42
CA SER A 284 -29.39 7.28 -15.61
C SER A 284 -30.59 8.24 -15.51
N ASN A 285 -31.79 7.74 -15.83
CA ASN A 285 -33.03 8.48 -15.57
C ASN A 285 -33.39 8.54 -14.07
N ARG A 286 -32.64 7.82 -13.22
CA ARG A 286 -32.74 7.75 -11.76
C ARG A 286 -34.07 7.19 -11.22
N GLN A 287 -34.91 6.61 -12.06
CA GLN A 287 -36.15 5.95 -11.64
C GLN A 287 -35.88 4.58 -11.02
N SER A 288 -34.88 3.85 -11.55
CA SER A 288 -34.42 2.58 -10.98
C SER A 288 -32.89 2.45 -11.13
N PRO A 289 -32.10 3.16 -10.30
CA PRO A 289 -30.64 3.19 -10.44
C PRO A 289 -29.99 1.80 -10.47
N GLY A 290 -30.49 0.84 -9.68
CA GLY A 290 -29.98 -0.53 -9.68
C GLY A 290 -30.16 -1.23 -11.02
N LYS A 291 -31.35 -1.12 -11.64
CA LYS A 291 -31.65 -1.69 -12.96
C LYS A 291 -30.79 -1.04 -14.04
N ASP A 292 -30.68 0.29 -14.03
CA ASP A 292 -29.93 1.04 -15.05
C ASP A 292 -28.42 0.75 -15.00
N ILE A 293 -27.86 0.65 -13.79
CA ILE A 293 -26.47 0.22 -13.58
C ILE A 293 -26.28 -1.21 -14.09
N GLY A 294 -27.20 -2.12 -13.74
CA GLY A 294 -27.17 -3.52 -14.18
C GLY A 294 -27.15 -3.65 -15.70
N ILE A 295 -28.05 -2.96 -16.39
CA ILE A 295 -28.12 -2.92 -17.87
C ILE A 295 -26.84 -2.33 -18.45
N SER A 296 -26.34 -1.22 -17.90
CA SER A 296 -25.11 -0.59 -18.38
C SER A 296 -23.91 -1.54 -18.33
N PHE A 297 -23.75 -2.29 -17.24
CA PHE A 297 -22.67 -3.25 -17.09
C PHE A 297 -22.87 -4.52 -17.91
N ALA A 298 -24.10 -5.00 -18.06
CA ALA A 298 -24.42 -6.06 -19.00
C ALA A 298 -24.00 -5.66 -20.42
N ASN A 299 -24.30 -4.42 -20.85
CA ASN A 299 -23.88 -3.90 -22.15
C ASN A 299 -22.35 -3.84 -22.30
N PHE A 300 -21.61 -3.38 -21.28
CA PHE A 300 -20.15 -3.39 -21.33
C PHE A 300 -19.56 -4.79 -21.46
N ARG A 301 -20.12 -5.77 -20.73
CA ARG A 301 -19.67 -7.17 -20.79
C ARG A 301 -20.02 -7.81 -22.13
N ASN A 302 -21.24 -7.59 -22.62
CA ASN A 302 -21.69 -8.07 -23.92
C ASN A 302 -20.83 -7.50 -25.05
N LEU A 303 -20.57 -6.18 -25.03
CA LEU A 303 -19.70 -5.54 -26.01
C LEU A 303 -18.31 -6.17 -26.01
N ARG A 304 -17.70 -6.34 -24.82
CA ARG A 304 -16.39 -6.98 -24.69
C ARG A 304 -16.40 -8.42 -25.21
N HIS A 305 -17.41 -9.21 -24.87
CA HIS A 305 -17.60 -10.59 -25.32
C HIS A 305 -17.65 -10.65 -26.86
N LEU A 306 -18.51 -9.85 -27.47
CA LEU A 306 -18.70 -9.80 -28.92
C LEU A 306 -17.43 -9.38 -29.67
N VAL A 307 -16.79 -8.29 -29.28
CA VAL A 307 -15.58 -7.78 -29.97
C VAL A 307 -14.36 -8.68 -29.76
N SER A 308 -14.37 -9.51 -28.72
CA SER A 308 -13.32 -10.51 -28.46
C SER A 308 -13.52 -11.86 -29.17
N GLY A 309 -14.60 -12.00 -29.96
CA GLY A 309 -14.92 -13.25 -30.65
C GLY A 309 -15.67 -14.28 -29.81
N GLY A 310 -16.23 -13.88 -28.68
CA GLY A 310 -17.04 -14.73 -27.83
C GLY A 310 -18.29 -15.26 -28.54
N TYR A 311 -18.61 -16.53 -28.30
CA TYR A 311 -19.78 -17.19 -28.89
C TYR A 311 -21.06 -16.88 -28.12
N PHE A 312 -22.17 -16.73 -28.82
CA PHE A 312 -23.51 -16.57 -28.26
C PHE A 312 -24.51 -17.41 -29.05
N PHE A 313 -25.56 -17.85 -28.37
CA PHE A 313 -26.58 -18.68 -28.98
C PHE A 313 -27.54 -17.81 -29.81
N ASN A 314 -27.70 -18.14 -31.09
CA ASN A 314 -28.65 -17.50 -31.98
C ASN A 314 -29.90 -18.38 -32.05
N CYS A 315 -31.00 -17.92 -31.43
CA CYS A 315 -32.26 -18.66 -31.38
C CYS A 315 -32.91 -18.85 -32.77
N ILE A 316 -32.64 -17.96 -33.73
CA ILE A 316 -33.19 -18.06 -35.10
C ILE A 316 -32.45 -19.14 -35.89
N ALA A 317 -31.12 -19.18 -35.76
CA ALA A 317 -30.29 -20.20 -36.42
C ALA A 317 -30.20 -21.52 -35.61
N ASN A 318 -30.73 -21.55 -34.39
CA ASN A 318 -30.61 -22.63 -33.41
C ASN A 318 -29.16 -23.12 -33.22
N ALA A 319 -28.19 -22.20 -33.25
CA ALA A 319 -26.77 -22.51 -33.21
C ALA A 319 -25.97 -21.44 -32.47
N TYR A 320 -24.81 -21.83 -31.93
CA TYR A 320 -23.82 -20.86 -31.42
C TYR A 320 -23.09 -20.20 -32.57
N GLN A 321 -23.00 -18.88 -32.54
CA GLN A 321 -22.26 -18.07 -33.50
C GLN A 321 -21.43 -17.01 -32.78
N THR A 322 -20.50 -16.40 -33.51
CA THR A 322 -19.71 -15.26 -33.03
C THR A 322 -20.02 -14.01 -33.86
N ALA A 323 -19.46 -12.87 -33.46
CA ALA A 323 -19.59 -11.63 -34.23
C ALA A 323 -18.92 -11.78 -35.61
N SER A 324 -19.41 -11.04 -36.61
CA SER A 324 -18.86 -11.11 -37.98
C SER A 324 -17.41 -10.64 -38.03
N ALA A 325 -16.66 -11.06 -39.05
CA ALA A 325 -15.25 -10.73 -39.22
C ALA A 325 -14.97 -9.22 -39.11
N LYS A 326 -15.85 -8.36 -39.65
CA LYS A 326 -15.71 -6.90 -39.57
C LYS A 326 -15.75 -6.35 -38.15
N VAL A 327 -16.53 -6.96 -37.25
CA VAL A 327 -16.58 -6.58 -35.83
C VAL A 327 -15.31 -7.03 -35.10
N LEU A 328 -14.79 -8.21 -35.44
CA LEU A 328 -13.54 -8.72 -34.86
C LEU A 328 -12.32 -7.91 -35.35
N GLU A 329 -12.31 -7.54 -36.63
CA GLU A 329 -11.31 -6.67 -37.24
C GLU A 329 -11.25 -5.30 -36.55
N LEU A 330 -12.38 -4.75 -36.10
CA LEU A 330 -12.39 -3.48 -35.35
C LEU A 330 -11.52 -3.58 -34.09
N PHE A 331 -11.63 -4.68 -33.35
CA PHE A 331 -10.80 -4.89 -32.15
C PHE A 331 -9.35 -5.23 -32.53
N ALA A 332 -9.14 -6.13 -33.50
CA ALA A 332 -7.80 -6.56 -33.90
C ALA A 332 -6.95 -5.39 -34.46
N ASN A 333 -7.55 -4.50 -35.24
CA ASN A 333 -6.84 -3.46 -36.00
C ASN A 333 -6.83 -2.09 -35.30
N SER A 334 -7.52 -1.93 -34.16
CA SER A 334 -7.62 -0.64 -33.47
C SER A 334 -6.96 -0.67 -32.08
N PRO A 335 -5.67 -0.29 -31.97
CA PRO A 335 -4.98 -0.21 -30.67
C PRO A 335 -5.70 0.68 -29.64
N SER A 336 -6.43 1.71 -30.07
CA SER A 336 -7.23 2.56 -29.19
C SER A 336 -8.42 1.82 -28.56
N VAL A 337 -9.10 0.97 -29.33
CA VAL A 337 -10.21 0.11 -28.87
C VAL A 337 -9.68 -0.98 -27.95
N GLN A 338 -8.55 -1.59 -28.28
CA GLN A 338 -7.87 -2.54 -27.40
C GLN A 338 -7.54 -1.89 -26.05
N LYS A 339 -6.88 -0.73 -26.07
CA LYS A 339 -6.49 0.01 -24.87
C LYS A 339 -7.69 0.43 -24.03
N SER A 340 -8.80 0.86 -24.64
CA SER A 340 -10.03 1.20 -23.91
C SER A 340 -10.68 -0.01 -23.24
N MET A 341 -10.49 -1.21 -23.79
CA MET A 341 -10.94 -2.49 -23.24
C MET A 341 -9.93 -3.13 -22.27
N GLY A 342 -8.80 -2.46 -22.00
CA GLY A 342 -7.75 -2.93 -21.11
C GLY A 342 -6.82 -4.00 -21.71
N TYR A 343 -6.81 -4.15 -23.04
CA TYR A 343 -5.92 -5.03 -23.78
C TYR A 343 -4.81 -4.19 -24.45
N ASN A 344 -3.58 -4.70 -24.47
CA ASN A 344 -2.49 -4.05 -25.19
C ASN A 344 -1.60 -5.10 -25.85
N ALA A 345 -1.88 -5.40 -27.12
CA ALA A 345 -1.16 -6.43 -27.87
C ALA A 345 0.36 -6.17 -27.91
N GLU A 346 0.76 -4.90 -28.04
CA GLU A 346 2.17 -4.48 -28.06
C GLU A 346 2.94 -4.88 -26.78
N ASN A 347 2.25 -5.13 -25.67
CA ASN A 347 2.84 -5.46 -24.38
C ASN A 347 2.85 -6.98 -24.07
N LEU A 348 2.25 -7.83 -24.91
CA LEU A 348 2.13 -9.27 -24.63
C LEU A 348 3.38 -10.04 -25.06
N ASP A 349 3.91 -9.74 -26.24
CA ASP A 349 5.00 -10.51 -26.86
C ASP A 349 6.39 -9.91 -26.65
N ASN A 350 6.46 -8.67 -26.13
CA ASN A 350 7.72 -8.00 -25.83
C ASN A 350 7.58 -7.20 -24.54
N PRO A 351 8.30 -7.54 -23.45
CA PRO A 351 8.62 -6.53 -22.44
C PRO A 351 9.41 -5.45 -23.18
N ILE A 352 8.75 -4.31 -23.46
CA ILE A 352 9.30 -3.22 -24.28
C ILE A 352 10.76 -2.99 -23.89
N PRO A 353 11.74 -3.14 -24.81
CA PRO A 353 13.09 -2.66 -24.60
C PRO A 353 12.98 -1.18 -24.30
N PHE A 354 13.30 -0.81 -23.07
CA PHE A 354 13.18 0.53 -22.55
C PHE A 354 13.80 1.54 -23.54
N LYS A 355 12.99 2.46 -24.08
CA LYS A 355 13.47 3.60 -24.88
C LYS A 355 13.40 4.87 -24.03
N PRO A 356 14.54 5.47 -23.64
CA PRO A 356 14.54 6.75 -22.92
C PRO A 356 13.84 7.81 -23.76
N THR A 357 12.91 8.54 -23.15
CA THR A 357 12.24 9.68 -23.78
C THR A 357 12.57 10.96 -23.04
N VAL A 358 12.80 12.04 -23.79
CA VAL A 358 13.01 13.37 -23.21
C VAL A 358 11.72 13.82 -22.53
N GLY A 359 11.84 14.28 -21.30
CA GLY A 359 10.74 14.66 -20.44
C GLY A 359 11.01 15.92 -19.64
N GLY A 360 10.00 16.40 -18.91
CA GLY A 360 10.15 17.50 -17.96
C GLY A 360 9.76 18.88 -18.52
N ARG A 361 9.63 19.86 -17.60
CA ARG A 361 9.30 21.26 -17.95
C ARG A 361 10.55 21.98 -18.44
N ARG A 362 10.38 22.93 -19.37
CA ARG A 362 11.46 23.76 -19.94
C ARG A 362 12.40 24.26 -18.83
N ILE A 363 13.71 24.10 -19.04
CA ILE A 363 14.74 24.59 -18.13
C ILE A 363 14.61 26.11 -18.04
N ARG A 364 14.59 26.64 -16.82
CA ARG A 364 14.62 28.09 -16.59
C ARG A 364 16.00 28.63 -16.94
N LYS A 365 16.09 29.86 -17.49
CA LYS A 365 17.37 30.50 -17.85
C LYS A 365 18.44 30.40 -16.74
N ALA A 366 18.07 30.64 -15.48
CA ALA A 366 18.97 30.56 -14.34
C ALA A 366 19.53 29.15 -14.01
N LYS A 367 19.02 28.08 -14.62
CA LYS A 367 19.49 26.70 -14.45
C LYS A 367 20.23 26.16 -15.69
N HIS A 368 20.44 27.01 -16.70
CA HIS A 368 21.31 26.64 -17.80
C HIS A 368 22.75 26.61 -17.32
N VAL A 369 23.43 25.51 -17.61
CA VAL A 369 24.83 25.30 -17.25
C VAL A 369 25.66 25.31 -18.53
N THR A 370 26.87 25.84 -18.47
CA THR A 370 27.84 25.71 -19.55
C THR A 370 28.17 24.23 -19.77
N ILE A 371 28.53 23.88 -21.01
CA ILE A 371 28.89 22.49 -21.34
C ILE A 371 30.16 22.14 -20.55
N PRO A 372 30.15 21.09 -19.71
CA PRO A 372 31.34 20.69 -18.96
C PRO A 372 32.51 20.33 -19.90
N SER A 373 33.72 20.74 -19.55
CA SER A 373 34.95 20.40 -20.30
C SER A 373 35.08 18.89 -20.48
N ASP A 374 34.86 18.14 -19.41
CA ASP A 374 35.00 16.69 -19.36
C ASP A 374 34.02 16.00 -20.31
N LEU A 375 32.82 16.56 -20.49
CA LEU A 375 31.82 16.06 -21.44
C LEU A 375 32.29 16.24 -22.89
N THR A 376 32.95 17.36 -23.18
CA THR A 376 33.50 17.66 -24.50
C THR A 376 34.72 16.77 -24.80
N THR A 377 35.56 16.51 -23.80
CA THR A 377 36.70 15.59 -23.89
C THR A 377 36.27 14.13 -24.09
N GLN A 378 35.22 13.67 -23.40
CA GLN A 378 34.72 12.31 -23.53
C GLN A 378 33.93 12.06 -24.83
N LEU A 379 33.26 13.08 -25.37
CA LEU A 379 32.43 12.98 -26.57
C LEU A 379 32.83 14.03 -27.63
N PRO A 380 34.05 13.95 -28.20
CA PRO A 380 34.52 14.94 -29.16
C PRO A 380 33.66 14.95 -30.43
N GLY A 381 33.41 16.15 -30.95
CA GLY A 381 32.61 16.37 -32.17
C GLY A 381 31.10 16.16 -32.03
N HIS A 382 30.56 16.09 -30.80
CA HIS A 382 29.12 16.10 -30.57
C HIS A 382 28.62 17.52 -30.30
N THR A 383 27.39 17.79 -30.72
CA THR A 383 26.63 18.96 -30.26
C THR A 383 25.82 18.59 -29.03
N PHE A 384 25.77 19.49 -28.05
CA PHE A 384 25.15 19.21 -26.76
C PHE A 384 23.91 20.07 -26.52
N LYS A 385 22.84 19.43 -26.08
CA LYS A 385 21.61 20.09 -25.64
C LYS A 385 21.27 19.66 -24.22
N GLN A 386 21.24 20.62 -23.30
CA GLN A 386 20.85 20.35 -21.92
C GLN A 386 19.36 19.94 -21.87
N LEU A 387 19.08 18.86 -21.14
CA LEU A 387 17.74 18.29 -21.03
C LEU A 387 17.11 18.56 -19.66
N PRO A 388 15.80 18.86 -19.61
CA PRO A 388 15.10 19.06 -18.34
C PRO A 388 14.83 17.77 -17.56
N GLY A 389 14.88 16.62 -18.24
CA GLY A 389 14.67 15.30 -17.66
C GLY A 389 14.68 14.23 -18.76
N ILE A 390 14.96 12.99 -18.36
CA ILE A 390 14.82 11.81 -19.22
C ILE A 390 14.00 10.80 -18.45
N HIS A 391 12.90 10.34 -19.04
CA HIS A 391 12.09 9.30 -18.44
C HIS A 391 12.79 7.95 -18.63
N ILE A 392 13.34 7.41 -17.54
CA ILE A 392 14.05 6.12 -17.55
C ILE A 392 13.14 4.94 -17.18
N THR A 393 12.06 5.27 -16.51
CA THR A 393 10.81 4.55 -16.26
C THR A 393 10.17 5.43 -15.19
N ARG A 394 8.87 5.72 -15.30
CA ARG A 394 8.16 6.77 -14.50
C ARG A 394 8.79 7.03 -13.11
N LYS A 395 9.53 8.15 -13.00
CA LYS A 395 10.03 8.91 -11.81
C LYS A 395 11.53 8.79 -11.46
N ASP A 396 12.16 9.94 -11.11
CA ASP A 396 13.61 10.25 -11.22
C ASP A 396 14.45 10.24 -9.90
N LEU A 397 15.62 9.56 -9.91
CA LEU A 397 16.85 9.65 -9.06
C LEU A 397 17.75 8.38 -9.28
N LEU A 398 18.98 8.45 -9.80
CA LEU A 398 19.57 7.29 -10.51
C LEU A 398 20.71 6.53 -9.78
N ARG A 399 20.60 5.20 -9.68
CA ARG A 399 21.65 4.21 -9.41
C ARG A 399 22.35 3.90 -10.71
N PHE A 400 23.67 3.82 -10.75
CA PHE A 400 24.39 3.52 -11.99
C PHE A 400 25.49 2.47 -11.78
N LYS A 401 25.83 1.75 -12.85
CA LYS A 401 27.00 0.88 -12.90
C LYS A 401 28.23 1.72 -13.20
N SER A 402 29.25 1.61 -12.36
CA SER A 402 30.58 2.13 -12.65
C SER A 402 31.38 1.10 -13.45
N ASN A 403 32.12 1.52 -14.47
CA ASN A 403 32.99 0.65 -15.27
C ASN A 403 34.20 0.08 -14.49
N GLN A 404 34.37 0.42 -13.21
CA GLN A 404 35.55 0.07 -12.39
C GLN A 404 35.23 -0.76 -11.13
N GLY A 405 34.02 -1.30 -10.95
CA GLY A 405 33.73 -2.16 -9.80
C GLY A 405 32.46 -3.01 -9.89
N ALA A 406 32.40 -4.09 -9.09
CA ALA A 406 31.25 -5.00 -9.03
C ALA A 406 30.01 -4.41 -8.32
N ARG A 407 30.15 -3.28 -7.62
CA ARG A 407 29.11 -2.67 -6.78
C ARG A 407 28.50 -1.44 -7.47
N LEU A 408 27.16 -1.36 -7.51
CA LEU A 408 26.46 -0.16 -8.00
C LEU A 408 26.83 1.06 -7.15
N GLU A 409 27.01 2.19 -7.80
CA GLU A 409 27.24 3.48 -7.16
C GLU A 409 25.97 4.33 -7.14
N LEU A 410 25.86 5.19 -6.13
CA LEU A 410 24.80 6.17 -6.00
C LEU A 410 25.32 7.54 -6.44
N GLY A 411 24.48 8.30 -7.15
CA GLY A 411 24.82 9.66 -7.57
C GLY A 411 23.59 10.54 -7.67
N GLN A 412 23.74 11.81 -7.28
CA GLN A 412 22.73 12.82 -7.55
C GLN A 412 22.96 13.39 -8.94
N ILE A 413 21.90 13.43 -9.74
CA ILE A 413 21.94 14.07 -11.05
C ILE A 413 22.10 15.58 -10.85
N ASP A 414 23.17 16.13 -11.40
CA ASP A 414 23.35 17.58 -11.47
C ASP A 414 22.69 18.11 -12.76
N HIS A 415 22.98 17.48 -13.90
CA HIS A 415 22.47 17.87 -15.22
C HIS A 415 22.38 16.66 -16.17
N MET A 416 21.56 16.78 -17.20
CA MET A 416 21.39 15.76 -18.24
C MET A 416 21.59 16.39 -19.61
N TRP A 417 22.17 15.64 -20.54
CA TRP A 417 22.54 16.13 -21.86
C TRP A 417 22.14 15.15 -22.95
N GLU A 418 21.68 15.71 -24.07
CA GLU A 418 21.60 15.02 -25.35
C GLU A 418 22.84 15.38 -26.17
N ALA A 419 23.68 14.40 -26.44
CA ALA A 419 24.86 14.53 -27.29
C ALA A 419 24.54 14.00 -28.69
N ARG A 420 24.57 14.86 -29.72
CA ARG A 420 24.26 14.50 -31.10
C ARG A 420 25.49 14.58 -31.99
N LYS A 421 25.72 13.52 -32.76
CA LYS A 421 26.67 13.49 -33.87
C LYS A 421 25.97 12.84 -35.06
N GLU A 422 25.87 13.59 -36.15
CA GLU A 422 25.11 13.20 -37.35
C GLU A 422 23.65 12.79 -37.02
N ARG A 423 23.23 11.57 -37.39
CA ARG A 423 21.88 11.02 -37.10
C ARG A 423 21.79 10.25 -35.78
N ARG A 424 22.85 10.22 -34.95
CA ARG A 424 22.87 9.47 -33.69
C ARG A 424 22.80 10.42 -32.50
N ALA A 425 21.88 10.13 -31.57
CA ALA A 425 21.75 10.82 -30.29
C ALA A 425 22.14 9.87 -29.15
N LYS A 426 22.97 10.36 -28.24
CA LYS A 426 23.30 9.71 -26.97
C LYS A 426 22.76 10.56 -25.82
N PHE A 427 22.27 9.89 -24.79
CA PHE A 427 21.84 10.55 -23.57
C PHE A 427 22.85 10.30 -22.47
N VAL A 428 23.26 11.38 -21.81
CA VAL A 428 24.34 11.37 -20.82
C VAL A 428 23.86 12.09 -19.57
N VAL A 429 24.28 11.57 -18.42
CA VAL A 429 23.96 12.11 -17.10
C VAL A 429 25.26 12.53 -16.42
N CYS A 430 25.32 13.80 -16.01
CA CYS A 430 26.37 14.31 -15.13
C CYS A 430 25.87 14.20 -13.70
N LEU A 431 26.65 13.55 -12.84
CA LEU A 431 26.26 13.29 -11.46
C LEU A 431 27.37 13.60 -10.46
N THR A 432 26.95 13.99 -9.26
CA THR A 432 27.81 14.05 -8.07
C THR A 432 27.66 12.72 -7.34
N PRO A 433 28.74 11.96 -7.14
CA PRO A 433 28.68 10.68 -6.42
C PRO A 433 28.28 10.83 -4.95
N PHE A 434 27.87 9.70 -4.40
CA PHE A 434 27.56 9.53 -3.00
C PHE A 434 28.44 8.42 -2.42
N GLU A 435 29.13 8.73 -1.33
CA GLU A 435 29.86 7.77 -0.53
C GLU A 435 28.88 6.92 0.27
N PHE A 436 29.18 5.62 0.34
CA PHE A 436 28.42 4.66 1.13
C PHE A 436 28.72 4.85 2.61
N GLY A 437 27.72 5.20 3.42
CA GLY A 437 27.89 5.48 4.86
C GLY A 437 27.52 4.30 5.76
N GLY A 438 27.53 4.54 7.07
CA GLY A 438 27.10 3.59 8.10
C GLY A 438 25.57 3.46 8.21
N ILE A 439 25.10 2.76 9.24
CA ILE A 439 23.67 2.76 9.59
C ILE A 439 23.46 3.83 10.67
N SER A 440 22.56 4.77 10.42
CA SER A 440 22.24 5.83 11.37
C SER A 440 21.62 5.23 12.63
N LYS A 441 22.23 5.50 13.79
CA LYS A 441 21.66 5.09 15.09
C LYS A 441 20.31 5.76 15.37
N PHE A 442 20.08 6.94 14.78
CA PHE A 442 18.86 7.70 14.99
C PHE A 442 17.72 7.22 14.08
N TYR A 443 17.95 7.18 12.76
CA TYR A 443 16.93 6.76 11.79
C TYR A 443 16.80 5.24 11.64
N ASN A 444 17.83 4.47 12.03
CA ASN A 444 17.97 3.05 11.70
C ASN A 444 17.86 2.79 10.19
N MET A 445 18.51 3.66 9.41
CA MET A 445 18.55 3.67 7.95
C MET A 445 19.98 3.93 7.46
N ARG A 446 20.28 3.57 6.21
CA ARG A 446 21.60 3.76 5.62
C ARG A 446 21.92 5.25 5.45
N GLU A 447 23.03 5.68 6.01
CA GLU A 447 23.63 6.99 5.74
C GLU A 447 24.37 6.97 4.41
N THR A 448 24.40 8.11 3.75
CA THR A 448 25.18 8.33 2.54
C THR A 448 25.60 9.79 2.47
N ARG A 449 26.79 10.04 1.93
CA ARG A 449 27.38 11.38 1.94
C ARG A 449 27.65 11.83 0.53
N ARG A 450 27.14 13.00 0.16
CA ARG A 450 27.47 13.63 -1.12
C ARG A 450 28.95 14.01 -1.12
N GLY A 451 29.70 13.55 -2.10
CA GLY A 451 31.15 13.74 -2.14
C GLY A 451 31.81 13.04 -3.33
N GLY A 452 33.07 13.39 -3.57
CA GLY A 452 33.86 12.84 -4.67
C GLY A 452 33.80 13.68 -5.96
N GLN A 453 34.61 13.28 -6.94
CA GLN A 453 34.69 13.94 -8.24
C GLN A 453 33.46 13.63 -9.08
N GLY A 454 32.90 14.66 -9.74
CA GLY A 454 31.77 14.51 -10.64
C GLY A 454 32.02 13.44 -11.71
N ARG A 455 30.98 12.67 -12.04
CA ARG A 455 31.05 11.60 -13.05
C ARG A 455 30.07 11.85 -14.17
N ILE A 456 30.45 11.35 -15.34
CA ILE A 456 29.64 11.38 -16.55
C ILE A 456 29.34 9.92 -16.90
N VAL A 457 28.06 9.57 -16.96
CA VAL A 457 27.61 8.21 -17.26
C VAL A 457 26.60 8.22 -18.39
N GLY A 458 26.58 7.15 -19.19
CA GLY A 458 25.55 6.97 -20.18
C GLY A 458 24.21 6.65 -19.52
N ILE A 459 23.10 7.03 -20.17
CA ILE A 459 21.76 6.70 -19.69
C ILE A 459 21.55 5.18 -19.54
N GLN A 460 22.25 4.39 -20.36
CA GLN A 460 22.20 2.94 -20.35
C GLN A 460 22.91 2.32 -19.14
N ASP A 461 23.80 3.06 -18.50
CA ASP A 461 24.52 2.60 -17.30
C ASP A 461 23.69 2.82 -16.04
N VAL A 462 22.55 3.49 -16.16
CA VAL A 462 21.62 3.77 -15.09
C VAL A 462 20.66 2.60 -14.88
N VAL A 463 20.61 2.12 -13.64
CA VAL A 463 19.85 0.95 -13.20
C VAL A 463 18.51 1.32 -12.56
N SER A 464 18.43 2.32 -11.66
CA SER A 464 17.21 2.51 -10.85
C SER A 464 17.06 3.84 -10.12
N THR A 465 15.83 4.13 -9.71
CA THR A 465 15.33 5.16 -8.78
C THR A 465 15.76 5.12 -7.30
N LEU A 466 16.52 6.03 -6.65
CA LEU A 466 16.64 6.04 -5.17
C LEU A 466 16.26 7.36 -4.50
N ASN A 467 15.33 7.34 -3.56
CA ASN A 467 15.03 8.50 -2.72
C ASN A 467 16.00 8.57 -1.54
N VAL A 468 16.62 9.73 -1.39
CA VAL A 468 17.45 10.10 -0.23
C VAL A 468 16.92 11.40 0.35
N GLN A 469 16.94 11.53 1.66
CA GLN A 469 16.54 12.74 2.38
C GLN A 469 17.75 13.35 3.07
N HIS A 470 17.81 14.67 3.19
CA HIS A 470 18.84 15.31 4.00
C HIS A 470 18.75 14.84 5.46
N ASP A 471 19.90 14.61 6.10
CA ASP A 471 19.97 14.26 7.52
C ASP A 471 19.76 15.51 8.39
N CYS A 472 18.50 15.95 8.47
CA CYS A 472 18.14 17.15 9.24
C CYS A 472 18.44 17.01 10.74
N HIS A 473 18.43 15.78 11.28
CA HIS A 473 18.76 15.53 12.68
C HIS A 473 20.25 15.83 12.96
N LYS A 474 21.15 15.28 12.13
CA LYS A 474 22.59 15.54 12.24
C LYS A 474 22.92 16.99 11.92
N GLY A 475 22.26 17.56 10.92
CA GLY A 475 22.43 18.95 10.50
C GLY A 475 21.83 19.98 11.46
N ARG A 476 20.95 19.59 12.39
CA ARG A 476 20.19 20.50 13.27
C ARG A 476 19.53 21.65 12.49
N CYS A 477 18.88 21.30 11.38
CA CYS A 477 18.31 22.27 10.45
C CYS A 477 17.16 23.08 11.08
N SER A 478 17.10 24.38 10.78
CA SER A 478 16.04 25.28 11.27
C SER A 478 14.83 25.29 10.32
N ILE A 479 13.69 25.79 10.81
CA ILE A 479 12.51 26.07 10.00
C ILE A 479 12.33 27.58 9.91
N ASP A 480 12.39 28.11 8.69
CA ASP A 480 12.24 29.53 8.42
C ASP A 480 10.98 29.81 7.59
N LEU A 481 10.32 30.95 7.81
CA LEU A 481 9.11 31.36 7.08
C LEU A 481 9.46 32.02 5.72
N THR A 482 10.20 31.33 4.86
CA THR A 482 10.79 31.92 3.65
C THR A 482 10.07 31.53 2.36
N LYS A 483 9.26 30.47 2.36
CA LYS A 483 8.66 29.92 1.15
C LYS A 483 7.35 30.63 0.80
N LYS A 484 7.31 31.34 -0.34
CA LYS A 484 6.07 31.95 -0.84
C LYS A 484 5.06 30.88 -1.23
N LYS A 485 3.88 30.90 -0.61
CA LYS A 485 2.78 30.00 -0.96
C LYS A 485 2.33 30.30 -2.39
N LYS A 486 2.04 29.24 -3.15
CA LYS A 486 1.50 29.37 -4.51
C LYS A 486 0.08 28.84 -4.57
N LEU A 487 -0.82 29.67 -5.09
CA LEU A 487 -2.18 29.28 -5.43
C LEU A 487 -2.31 29.42 -6.95
N GLU A 488 -2.80 28.39 -7.64
CA GLU A 488 -3.02 28.43 -9.10
C GLU A 488 -1.80 28.87 -9.93
N ARG A 489 -0.59 28.60 -9.43
CA ARG A 489 0.74 28.94 -10.00
C ARG A 489 1.19 30.38 -9.77
N GLU A 490 0.41 31.20 -9.09
CA GLU A 490 0.78 32.56 -8.68
C GLU A 490 1.29 32.57 -7.24
N ALA A 491 2.33 33.34 -6.99
CA ALA A 491 2.86 33.53 -5.63
C ALA A 491 1.98 34.53 -4.89
N ILE A 492 1.36 34.09 -3.79
CA ILE A 492 0.58 34.97 -2.92
C ILE A 492 1.48 35.56 -1.82
N GLY A 493 1.04 36.66 -1.20
CA GLY A 493 1.78 37.35 -0.13
C GLY A 493 1.91 36.58 1.19
N CYS A 494 1.46 35.32 1.25
CA CYS A 494 1.60 34.46 2.42
C CYS A 494 2.84 33.57 2.30
N TYR A 495 3.65 33.55 3.35
CA TYR A 495 4.80 32.67 3.49
C TYR A 495 4.42 31.40 4.27
N VAL A 496 4.98 30.26 3.89
CA VAL A 496 4.92 29.00 4.64
C VAL A 496 6.31 28.65 5.14
N GLY A 497 6.38 27.89 6.24
CA GLY A 497 7.64 27.40 6.76
C GLY A 497 8.32 26.45 5.78
N GLU A 498 9.65 26.54 5.69
CA GLU A 498 10.53 25.65 4.94
C GLU A 498 11.76 25.36 5.81
N VAL A 499 12.24 24.11 5.76
CA VAL A 499 13.48 23.69 6.38
C VAL A 499 14.66 24.33 5.65
N THR A 500 15.51 25.02 6.39
CA THR A 500 16.79 25.54 5.91
C THR A 500 17.89 24.56 6.29
N HIS A 501 18.43 23.86 5.28
CA HIS A 501 19.50 22.90 5.50
C HIS A 501 20.82 23.62 5.81
N THR A 502 21.51 23.14 6.84
CA THR A 502 22.81 23.68 7.30
C THR A 502 23.98 23.20 6.43
N ASP A 503 23.80 22.08 5.72
CA ASP A 503 24.74 21.53 4.75
C ASP A 503 23.99 20.89 3.58
N ASN A 504 24.73 20.50 2.53
CA ASN A 504 24.22 19.69 1.41
C ASN A 504 25.06 18.41 1.22
N ASN A 505 25.49 17.82 2.33
CA ASN A 505 26.48 16.74 2.36
C ASN A 505 25.92 15.45 2.96
N ASN A 506 25.13 15.52 4.04
CA ASN A 506 24.68 14.34 4.79
C ASN A 506 23.26 13.94 4.40
N TYR A 507 23.08 12.68 4.02
CA TYR A 507 21.79 12.15 3.58
C TYR A 507 21.51 10.75 4.14
N ILE A 508 20.22 10.42 4.21
CA ILE A 508 19.68 9.13 4.62
C ILE A 508 18.92 8.52 3.45
N VAL A 509 19.19 7.25 3.15
CA VAL A 509 18.42 6.48 2.16
C VAL A 509 17.03 6.18 2.73
N ASN A 510 15.98 6.56 2.00
CA ASN A 510 14.61 6.36 2.45
C ASN A 510 14.18 4.90 2.28
N LEU A 511 14.32 4.10 3.34
CA LEU A 511 13.89 2.70 3.34
C LEU A 511 12.40 2.52 3.13
N ALA A 512 11.58 3.53 3.42
CA ALA A 512 10.13 3.44 3.25
C ALA A 512 9.68 3.57 1.78
N SER A 513 10.60 3.84 0.86
CA SER A 513 10.30 4.02 -0.56
C SER A 513 9.58 2.82 -1.15
N LEU A 514 8.42 3.08 -1.76
CA LEU A 514 7.59 2.07 -2.42
C LEU A 514 7.87 1.99 -3.93
N SER A 515 8.95 2.62 -4.39
CA SER A 515 9.48 2.57 -5.76
C SER A 515 10.90 2.03 -5.75
N SER A 516 11.24 1.25 -6.79
CA SER A 516 12.56 0.60 -6.90
C SER A 516 12.95 -0.12 -5.61
N VAL A 517 12.04 -0.93 -5.07
CA VAL A 517 12.15 -1.57 -3.74
C VAL A 517 13.46 -2.34 -3.60
N ASP A 518 13.74 -3.25 -4.54
CA ASP A 518 14.98 -4.03 -4.53
C ASP A 518 16.20 -3.12 -4.56
N ALA A 519 16.17 -2.06 -5.36
CA ALA A 519 17.30 -1.15 -5.43
C ALA A 519 17.59 -0.40 -4.12
N HIS A 520 16.55 0.03 -3.40
CA HIS A 520 16.70 0.63 -2.07
C HIS A 520 17.25 -0.39 -1.08
N ARG A 521 16.71 -1.61 -1.06
CA ARG A 521 17.14 -2.66 -0.13
C ARG A 521 18.58 -3.10 -0.39
N ASP A 522 18.92 -3.39 -1.64
CA ASP A 522 20.26 -3.81 -2.07
C ASP A 522 21.31 -2.75 -1.74
N TYR A 523 21.02 -1.48 -2.06
CA TYR A 523 21.94 -0.39 -1.76
C TYR A 523 22.06 -0.23 -0.25
N SER A 524 20.94 -0.12 0.47
CA SER A 524 20.96 0.16 1.89
C SER A 524 21.62 -0.94 2.72
N GLY A 525 21.43 -2.22 2.37
CA GLY A 525 22.02 -3.35 3.11
C GLY A 525 21.82 -3.23 4.62
N VAL A 526 20.63 -2.79 5.05
CA VAL A 526 20.29 -2.69 6.47
C VAL A 526 19.87 -4.07 6.94
N PRO A 527 20.58 -4.66 7.92
CA PRO A 527 20.28 -5.99 8.41
C PRO A 527 18.96 -5.98 9.18
N VAL A 528 18.27 -7.10 9.12
CA VAL A 528 17.12 -7.38 9.98
C VAL A 528 17.62 -8.32 11.06
N GLU A 529 17.76 -7.82 12.28
CA GLU A 529 18.13 -8.67 13.42
C GLU A 529 16.90 -9.45 13.89
N ALA A 530 17.04 -10.76 14.05
CA ALA A 530 15.99 -11.58 14.63
C ALA A 530 15.82 -11.23 16.12
N VAL A 531 14.58 -11.15 16.58
CA VAL A 531 14.26 -11.01 18.00
C VAL A 531 14.29 -12.40 18.62
N ASP A 532 15.21 -12.64 19.56
CA ASP A 532 15.25 -13.89 20.30
C ASP A 532 14.06 -14.02 21.27
N CYS A 533 13.81 -15.25 21.73
CA CYS A 533 12.62 -15.57 22.52
C CYS A 533 12.59 -14.82 23.87
N ARG A 534 13.74 -14.61 24.51
CA ARG A 534 13.81 -13.87 25.79
C ARG A 534 13.50 -12.39 25.58
N LYS A 535 14.10 -11.76 24.56
CA LYS A 535 13.76 -10.39 24.18
C LYS A 535 12.28 -10.25 23.84
N GLN A 536 11.73 -11.22 23.12
CA GLN A 536 10.33 -11.24 22.73
C GLN A 536 9.40 -11.24 23.96
N LEU A 537 9.64 -12.12 24.95
CA LEU A 537 8.87 -12.16 26.20
C LEU A 537 9.01 -10.86 26.99
N ARG A 538 10.24 -10.39 27.17
CA ARG A 538 10.51 -9.12 27.87
C ARG A 538 9.75 -7.96 27.23
N GLY A 539 9.77 -7.85 25.89
CA GLY A 539 9.01 -6.82 25.18
C GLY A 539 7.50 -6.92 25.39
N VAL A 540 6.93 -8.13 25.51
CA VAL A 540 5.51 -8.30 25.85
C VAL A 540 5.21 -7.79 27.26
N HIS A 541 6.03 -8.14 28.25
CA HIS A 541 5.86 -7.67 29.63
C HIS A 541 5.99 -6.15 29.74
N GLU A 542 7.01 -5.56 29.09
CA GLU A 542 7.18 -4.11 29.00
C GLU A 542 5.93 -3.46 28.38
N GLY A 543 5.44 -4.01 27.26
CA GLY A 543 4.23 -3.54 26.59
C GLY A 543 2.97 -3.59 27.46
N LEU A 544 2.79 -4.67 28.23
CA LEU A 544 1.68 -4.83 29.17
C LEU A 544 1.76 -3.81 30.30
N ALA A 545 2.94 -3.58 30.87
CA ALA A 545 3.16 -2.56 31.89
C ALA A 545 2.83 -1.15 31.35
N GLN A 546 3.29 -0.81 30.14
CA GLN A 546 2.95 0.47 29.50
C GLN A 546 1.44 0.62 29.26
N TRP A 547 0.76 -0.46 28.87
CA TRP A 547 -0.70 -0.43 28.71
C TRP A 547 -1.43 -0.22 30.04
N HIS A 548 -0.98 -0.86 31.11
CA HIS A 548 -1.52 -0.68 32.46
C HIS A 548 -1.34 0.77 32.95
N LEU A 549 -0.11 1.30 32.83
CA LEU A 549 0.23 2.67 33.21
C LEU A 549 -0.59 3.73 32.45
N ALA A 550 -0.98 3.45 31.20
CA ALA A 550 -1.81 4.35 30.42
C ALA A 550 -3.26 4.48 30.93
N GLY A 551 -3.71 3.61 31.87
CA GLY A 551 -5.00 3.73 32.55
C GLY A 551 -6.22 3.68 31.62
N THR A 552 -6.11 3.04 30.45
CA THR A 552 -7.19 3.07 29.45
C THR A 552 -8.40 2.24 29.90
N LYS A 553 -9.62 2.64 29.52
CA LYS A 553 -10.87 1.86 29.78
C LYS A 553 -10.85 0.43 29.23
N THR A 554 -9.93 0.15 28.31
CA THR A 554 -9.71 -1.16 27.71
C THR A 554 -8.58 -1.94 28.40
N GLY A 555 -8.10 -1.48 29.57
CA GLY A 555 -6.89 -1.97 30.23
C GLY A 555 -6.82 -3.50 30.32
N PRO A 556 -5.61 -4.07 30.43
CA PRO A 556 -5.43 -5.51 30.42
C PRO A 556 -6.29 -6.14 31.53
N PRO A 557 -6.94 -7.29 31.26
CA PRO A 557 -7.88 -7.91 32.20
C PRO A 557 -7.25 -8.38 33.51
N GLU A 558 -5.92 -8.42 33.60
CA GLU A 558 -5.16 -8.96 34.72
C GLU A 558 -4.33 -7.87 35.43
N THR A 559 -4.04 -8.10 36.71
CA THR A 559 -3.13 -7.26 37.52
C THR A 559 -1.74 -7.21 36.90
N PRO A 560 -1.00 -6.08 37.02
CA PRO A 560 0.30 -5.92 36.40
C PRO A 560 1.28 -6.98 36.93
N VAL A 561 1.66 -7.92 36.06
CA VAL A 561 2.72 -8.88 36.36
C VAL A 561 4.04 -8.10 36.31
N VAL A 562 4.68 -7.94 37.46
CA VAL A 562 6.04 -7.42 37.58
C VAL A 562 6.91 -8.20 36.59
N VAL A 563 7.67 -7.50 35.74
CA VAL A 563 8.63 -8.13 34.81
C VAL A 563 9.45 -9.15 35.62
N ASP A 564 9.34 -10.43 35.28
CA ASP A 564 10.05 -11.50 35.99
C ASP A 564 11.54 -11.12 36.06
N PRO A 565 12.13 -10.99 37.27
CA PRO A 565 13.54 -10.66 37.43
C PRO A 565 14.50 -11.63 36.73
N SER A 566 14.05 -12.86 36.44
CA SER A 566 14.82 -13.85 35.68
C SER A 566 14.91 -13.56 34.18
N LEU A 567 14.13 -12.59 33.68
CA LEU A 567 14.18 -12.07 32.31
C LEU A 567 15.06 -10.82 32.14
N LEU A 568 15.72 -10.35 33.22
CA LEU A 568 16.62 -9.18 33.21
C LEU A 568 18.00 -9.46 32.62
#